data_AF-A0A833V045-F1
#
_entry.id   AF-A0A833V045-F1
#
_cell.length_a   1.000
_cell.length_b   1.000
_cell.length_c   1.000
_cell.angle_alpha   90.00
_cell.angle_beta   90.00
_cell.angle_gamma   90.00
#
_symmetry.space_group_name_H-M   'P 1'
#
loop_
_entity.id
_entity.type
_entity.pdbx_description
1 polymer ?
#
loop_
_entity_poly.entity_id
_entity_poly.type
_entity_poly.pdbx_seq_one_letter_code
_entity_poly.pdbx_strand_id
1 'polypeptide(L)'
;MSTDAPIGDPLARNLSPSEDPNSPYFLHHSDGINTVVITPPLSGPNYLSWSRSFTLALSVKNKLGFLDGSITTPAGTSTLYGPWVRCNNIILSWIIHSISQEIASNVCFIGDAKKVWDKLKDRFAQPDNARIYQLQHQLGTIMQGTQSVNEYFTQLNAVWEEIHNYRPSPNCSCGLCTCDALGSVGERQQTDYVFKFLMGLNETYDGIRGQIIIMSPMPSLDKAFSLVLQEERQRQARVAILPAAESCALAASHNQTKKKDKSDLTCYNCGKAGHTKDKCYRLIGFLPDFKHHSSA
;
A
#
# COMPACT_ATOMS: atom_id res chain seq x y z
N MET A 1 64.08 -2.92 -42.76
CA MET A 1 63.23 -2.17 -41.80
C MET A 1 62.10 -1.56 -42.61
N SER A 2 61.02 -2.30 -42.78
CA SER A 2 59.80 -1.81 -43.41
C SER A 2 58.76 -1.69 -42.31
N THR A 3 58.35 -0.46 -42.06
CA THR A 3 57.39 -0.06 -41.03
C THR A 3 55.98 -0.45 -41.46
N ASP A 4 55.39 -1.40 -40.76
CA ASP A 4 53.95 -1.69 -40.83
C ASP A 4 53.17 -0.50 -40.26
N ALA A 5 52.34 0.10 -41.09
CA ALA A 5 51.28 1.01 -40.65
C ALA A 5 50.07 0.15 -40.21
N PRO A 6 49.42 0.44 -39.07
CA PRO A 6 48.25 -0.31 -38.65
C PRO A 6 47.08 0.03 -39.56
N ILE A 7 46.53 -0.99 -40.20
CA ILE A 7 45.30 -0.94 -40.99
C ILE A 7 44.16 -0.58 -40.04
N GLY A 8 43.68 0.66 -40.13
CA GLY A 8 42.48 1.12 -39.44
C GLY A 8 41.25 0.35 -39.93
N ASP A 9 40.42 -0.07 -38.98
CA ASP A 9 39.16 -0.79 -39.20
C ASP A 9 38.20 0.02 -40.13
N PRO A 10 37.78 -0.49 -41.31
CA PRO A 10 37.02 0.27 -42.30
C PRO A 10 35.53 0.50 -41.98
N LEU A 11 35.03 0.15 -40.79
CA LEU A 11 33.58 0.12 -40.51
C LEU A 11 33.09 0.99 -39.35
N ALA A 12 33.86 1.96 -38.87
CA ALA A 12 33.30 3.06 -38.09
C ALA A 12 32.40 3.91 -38.99
N ARG A 13 31.15 3.49 -39.19
CA ARG A 13 30.11 4.32 -39.81
C ARG A 13 30.02 5.60 -38.99
N ASN A 14 30.52 6.70 -39.56
CA ASN A 14 30.25 8.05 -39.07
C ASN A 14 28.76 8.37 -39.32
N LEU A 15 27.86 7.68 -38.60
CA LEU A 15 26.44 8.01 -38.56
C LEU A 15 26.30 9.42 -38.00
N SER A 16 25.38 10.20 -38.56
CA SER A 16 25.07 11.49 -37.95
C SER A 16 24.58 11.24 -36.51
N PRO A 17 24.85 12.14 -35.54
CA PRO A 17 24.39 11.94 -34.16
C PRO A 17 22.87 11.81 -34.01
N SER A 18 22.08 12.15 -35.02
CA SER A 18 20.63 11.90 -35.06
C SER A 18 20.24 10.50 -35.54
N GLU A 19 21.17 9.73 -36.10
CA GLU A 19 20.96 8.40 -36.67
C GLU A 19 21.69 7.29 -35.90
N ASP A 20 22.62 7.65 -35.02
CA ASP A 20 23.31 6.73 -34.11
C ASP A 20 22.43 6.40 -32.89
N PRO A 21 21.98 5.15 -32.68
CA PRO A 21 21.18 4.76 -31.52
C PRO A 21 21.83 5.04 -30.17
N ASN A 22 23.16 5.11 -30.10
CA ASN A 22 23.90 5.40 -28.87
C ASN A 22 24.00 6.90 -28.59
N SER A 23 23.68 7.74 -29.57
CA SER A 23 23.73 9.19 -29.39
C SER A 23 22.54 9.69 -28.56
N PRO A 24 22.77 10.63 -27.63
CA PRO A 24 21.68 11.24 -26.87
C PRO A 24 20.72 12.04 -27.77
N TYR A 25 21.15 12.45 -28.97
CA TYR A 25 20.34 13.18 -29.95
C TYR A 25 19.44 12.29 -30.81
N PHE A 26 19.58 10.97 -30.70
CA PHE A 26 18.74 10.02 -31.42
C PHE A 26 17.38 9.89 -30.75
N LEU A 27 16.31 9.97 -31.55
CA LEU A 27 14.94 9.71 -31.10
C LEU A 27 14.50 8.36 -31.65
N HIS A 28 14.20 7.43 -30.75
CA HIS A 28 13.73 6.12 -31.16
C HIS A 28 12.29 6.23 -31.66
N HIS A 29 11.88 5.37 -32.60
CA HIS A 29 10.50 5.37 -33.13
C HIS A 29 9.43 5.11 -32.06
N SER A 30 9.82 4.51 -30.94
CA SER A 30 8.95 4.33 -29.77
C SER A 30 8.91 5.55 -28.84
N ASP A 31 9.70 6.61 -29.07
CA ASP A 31 9.70 7.82 -28.25
C ASP A 31 8.54 8.75 -28.65
N GLY A 32 7.33 8.32 -28.32
CA GLY A 32 6.11 9.14 -28.39
C GLY A 32 5.86 9.94 -27.11
N ILE A 33 4.91 10.88 -27.20
CA ILE A 33 4.47 11.75 -26.09
C ILE A 33 4.05 10.95 -24.85
N ASN A 34 3.41 9.81 -25.03
CA ASN A 34 2.86 9.01 -23.92
C ASN A 34 3.83 7.94 -23.40
N THR A 35 5.11 7.99 -23.76
CA THR A 35 6.05 6.90 -23.41
C THR A 35 6.79 7.10 -22.09
N VAL A 36 6.69 8.30 -21.51
CA VAL A 36 7.09 8.57 -20.14
C VAL A 36 5.82 8.90 -19.37
N VAL A 37 5.34 7.92 -18.61
CA VAL A 37 4.17 8.09 -17.73
C VAL A 37 4.66 7.97 -16.30
N ILE A 38 4.58 9.07 -15.55
CA ILE A 38 4.91 9.09 -14.13
C ILE A 38 3.60 9.18 -13.34
N THR A 39 3.37 8.20 -12.48
CA THR A 39 2.20 8.12 -11.60
C THR A 39 2.68 8.03 -10.15
N PRO A 40 2.18 8.88 -9.24
CA PRO A 40 1.27 10.00 -9.49
C PRO A 40 1.97 11.19 -10.19
N PRO A 41 1.22 12.03 -10.93
CA PRO A 41 1.75 13.28 -11.48
C PRO A 41 2.29 14.20 -10.37
N LEU A 42 3.19 15.12 -10.71
CA LEU A 42 3.66 16.11 -9.75
C LEU A 42 2.49 16.94 -9.20
N SER A 43 2.30 16.90 -7.88
CA SER A 43 1.30 17.67 -7.12
C SER A 43 1.94 18.66 -6.16
N GLY A 44 3.27 18.64 -6.02
CA GLY A 44 4.04 19.50 -5.12
C GLY A 44 4.75 18.72 -4.02
N PRO A 45 4.03 18.14 -3.03
CA PRO A 45 4.66 17.42 -1.92
C PRO A 45 5.39 16.15 -2.36
N ASN A 46 5.03 15.58 -3.51
CA ASN A 46 5.66 14.39 -4.10
C ASN A 46 6.85 14.73 -5.02
N TYR A 47 7.42 15.94 -4.97
CA TYR A 47 8.48 16.35 -5.88
C TYR A 47 9.65 15.38 -5.90
N LEU A 48 10.15 14.92 -4.73
CA LEU A 48 11.32 14.05 -4.68
C LEU A 48 11.07 12.69 -5.34
N SER A 49 9.91 12.08 -5.09
CA SER A 49 9.57 10.78 -5.69
C SER A 49 9.31 10.95 -7.20
N TRP A 50 8.60 12.00 -7.60
CA TRP A 50 8.37 12.35 -9.00
C TRP A 50 9.69 12.61 -9.73
N SER A 51 10.60 13.41 -9.16
CA SER A 51 11.86 13.78 -9.80
C SER A 51 12.76 12.57 -10.00
N ARG A 52 12.80 11.65 -9.03
CA ARG A 52 13.54 10.38 -9.15
C ARG A 52 12.97 9.50 -10.26
N SER A 53 11.65 9.29 -10.27
CA SER A 53 10.98 8.49 -11.31
C SER A 53 11.17 9.08 -12.71
N PHE A 54 11.06 10.41 -12.84
CA PHE A 54 11.27 11.10 -14.11
C PHE A 54 12.73 11.00 -14.59
N THR A 55 13.69 11.20 -13.69
CA THR A 55 15.13 11.03 -13.96
C THR A 55 15.45 9.62 -14.45
N LEU A 56 14.90 8.60 -13.80
CA LEU A 56 15.06 7.20 -14.18
C LEU A 56 14.47 6.91 -15.57
N ALA A 57 13.28 7.44 -15.86
CA ALA A 57 12.67 7.26 -17.17
C ALA A 57 13.52 7.89 -18.29
N LEU A 58 14.11 9.07 -18.05
CA LEU A 58 15.01 9.73 -19.00
C LEU A 58 16.37 9.04 -19.14
N SER A 59 16.90 8.45 -18.07
CA SER A 59 18.18 7.74 -18.13
C SER A 59 18.08 6.50 -19.03
N VAL A 60 16.97 5.76 -18.96
CA VAL A 60 16.71 4.61 -19.85
C VAL A 60 16.63 5.03 -21.32
N LYS A 61 16.19 6.27 -21.60
CA LYS A 61 16.06 6.81 -22.96
C LYS A 61 17.31 7.57 -23.45
N ASN A 62 18.39 7.59 -22.66
CA ASN A 62 19.61 8.36 -22.93
C ASN A 62 19.32 9.86 -23.18
N LYS A 63 18.40 10.44 -22.39
CA LYS A 63 17.98 11.85 -22.50
C LYS A 63 18.27 12.68 -21.26
N LEU A 64 18.84 12.06 -20.21
CA LEU A 64 19.11 12.74 -18.94
C LEU A 64 20.01 13.98 -19.12
N GLY A 65 20.94 13.94 -20.07
CA GLY A 65 21.89 15.03 -20.28
C GLY A 65 21.27 16.38 -20.70
N PHE A 66 20.07 16.35 -21.31
CA PHE A 66 19.33 17.57 -21.64
C PHE A 66 18.72 18.23 -20.40
N LEU A 67 18.51 17.47 -19.33
CA LEU A 67 17.86 17.91 -18.09
C LEU A 67 18.91 18.43 -17.08
N ASP A 68 20.00 17.68 -16.90
CA ASP A 68 21.08 18.05 -15.98
C ASP A 68 21.96 19.21 -16.51
N GLY A 69 21.94 19.44 -17.83
CA GLY A 69 22.67 20.51 -18.50
C GLY A 69 24.03 20.09 -19.06
N SER A 70 24.39 18.80 -19.00
CA SER A 70 25.56 18.25 -19.71
C SER A 70 25.43 18.37 -21.23
N ILE A 71 24.20 18.41 -21.76
CA ILE A 71 23.90 18.67 -23.17
C ILE A 71 23.30 20.07 -23.30
N THR A 72 24.17 21.05 -23.55
CA THR A 72 23.76 22.45 -23.72
C THR A 72 23.18 22.73 -25.10
N THR A 73 22.36 23.79 -25.21
CA THR A 73 21.84 24.27 -26.48
C THR A 73 22.98 24.57 -27.47
N PRO A 74 23.04 23.88 -28.63
CA PRO A 74 24.04 24.16 -29.66
C PRO A 74 23.83 25.54 -30.28
N ALA A 75 24.89 26.09 -30.88
CA ALA A 75 24.75 27.28 -31.72
C ALA A 75 23.76 27.02 -32.86
N GLY A 76 22.97 28.02 -33.25
CA GLY A 76 21.94 27.87 -34.30
C GLY A 76 22.50 27.49 -35.69
N THR A 77 23.81 27.68 -35.90
CA THR A 77 24.54 27.27 -37.11
C THR A 77 25.01 25.82 -37.08
N SER A 78 24.88 25.13 -35.94
CA SER A 78 25.31 23.73 -35.78
C SER A 78 24.31 22.77 -36.41
N THR A 79 24.83 21.72 -37.04
CA THR A 79 24.02 20.59 -37.55
C THR A 79 23.26 19.87 -36.44
N LEU A 80 23.71 19.99 -35.18
CA LEU A 80 23.07 19.40 -34.01
C LEU A 80 21.89 20.21 -33.47
N TYR A 81 21.70 21.45 -33.92
CA TYR A 81 20.62 22.32 -33.41
C TYR A 81 19.23 21.71 -33.68
N GLY A 82 18.98 21.23 -34.90
CA GLY A 82 17.72 20.59 -35.27
C GLY A 82 17.40 19.35 -34.40
N PRO A 83 18.31 18.37 -34.31
CA PRO A 83 18.16 17.21 -33.41
C PRO A 83 17.98 17.58 -31.94
N TRP A 84 18.74 18.59 -31.45
CA TRP A 84 18.60 19.08 -30.08
C TRP A 84 17.19 19.63 -29.82
N VAL A 85 16.65 20.46 -30.72
CA VAL A 85 15.29 21.02 -30.59
C VAL A 85 14.23 19.92 -30.53
N ARG A 86 14.36 18.86 -31.34
CA ARG A 86 13.44 17.72 -31.30
C ARG A 86 13.48 17.00 -29.95
N CYS A 87 14.69 16.74 -29.43
CA CYS A 87 14.87 16.12 -28.11
C CYS A 87 14.33 17.00 -26.97
N ASN A 88 14.61 18.31 -27.02
CA ASN A 88 14.08 19.27 -26.06
C ASN A 88 12.53 19.27 -26.06
N ASN A 89 11.91 19.29 -27.24
CA ASN A 89 10.45 19.35 -27.36
C ASN A 89 9.77 18.06 -26.88
N ILE A 90 10.35 16.88 -27.12
CA ILE A 90 9.78 15.63 -26.60
C ILE A 90 9.90 15.56 -25.08
N ILE A 91 11.02 16.02 -24.50
CA ILE A 91 11.20 16.07 -23.05
C ILE A 91 10.23 17.07 -22.43
N LEU A 92 10.03 18.25 -23.02
CA LEU A 92 9.01 19.21 -22.58
C LEU A 92 7.63 18.57 -22.57
N SER A 93 7.29 17.83 -23.62
CA SER A 93 6.02 17.10 -23.67
C SER A 93 5.91 16.10 -22.52
N TRP A 94 6.94 15.29 -22.26
CA TRP A 94 6.96 14.35 -21.13
C TRP A 94 6.84 15.04 -19.77
N ILE A 95 7.49 16.20 -19.57
CA ILE A 95 7.34 16.98 -18.34
C ILE A 95 5.88 17.44 -18.20
N ILE A 96 5.30 18.06 -19.23
CA ILE A 96 3.94 18.59 -19.19
C ILE A 96 2.90 17.49 -18.91
N HIS A 97 3.08 16.28 -19.47
CA HIS A 97 2.17 15.15 -19.24
C HIS A 97 2.41 14.42 -17.91
N SER A 98 3.50 14.71 -17.20
CA SER A 98 3.84 14.09 -15.91
C SER A 98 3.60 15.01 -14.70
N ILE A 99 3.05 16.20 -14.91
CA ILE A 99 2.72 17.17 -13.85
C ILE A 99 1.21 17.44 -13.84
N SER A 100 0.69 17.87 -12.69
CA SER A 100 -0.72 18.27 -12.58
C SER A 100 -1.05 19.48 -13.46
N GLN A 101 -2.31 19.58 -13.89
CA GLN A 101 -2.79 20.63 -14.81
C GLN A 101 -2.52 22.05 -14.28
N GLU A 102 -2.62 22.25 -12.97
CA GLU A 102 -2.33 23.52 -12.29
C GLU A 102 -0.85 23.91 -12.35
N ILE A 103 0.05 22.94 -12.32
CA ILE A 103 1.48 23.18 -12.45
C ILE A 103 1.83 23.38 -13.93
N ALA A 104 1.24 22.60 -14.83
CA ALA A 104 1.45 22.68 -16.27
C ALA A 104 1.17 24.09 -16.83
N SER A 105 0.08 24.73 -16.40
CA SER A 105 -0.28 26.10 -16.84
C SER A 105 0.77 27.16 -16.48
N ASN A 106 1.59 26.92 -15.44
CA ASN A 106 2.64 27.84 -14.99
C ASN A 106 3.98 27.68 -15.73
N VAL A 107 4.14 26.62 -16.52
CA VAL A 107 5.41 26.25 -17.17
C VAL A 107 5.28 25.97 -18.67
N CYS A 108 4.07 25.83 -19.21
CA CYS A 108 3.82 25.44 -20.60
C CYS A 108 4.42 26.41 -21.66
N PHE A 109 4.65 27.67 -21.30
CA PHE A 109 5.25 28.67 -22.21
C PHE A 109 6.79 28.65 -22.22
N ILE A 110 7.44 27.84 -21.39
CA ILE A 110 8.90 27.75 -21.33
C ILE A 110 9.36 26.74 -22.38
N GLY A 111 10.04 27.23 -23.43
CA GLY A 111 10.51 26.41 -24.55
C GLY A 111 11.80 25.61 -24.30
N ASP A 112 12.25 25.50 -23.07
CA ASP A 112 13.50 24.84 -22.69
C ASP A 112 13.24 23.87 -21.52
N ALA A 113 13.46 22.57 -21.77
CA ALA A 113 13.20 21.51 -20.83
C ALA A 113 14.00 21.67 -19.54
N LYS A 114 15.26 22.11 -19.64
CA LYS A 114 16.11 22.35 -18.47
C LYS A 114 15.56 23.48 -17.61
N LYS A 115 15.14 24.58 -18.24
CA LYS A 115 14.55 25.72 -17.51
C LYS A 115 13.25 25.33 -16.80
N VAL A 116 12.40 24.50 -17.43
CA VAL A 116 11.21 23.97 -16.76
C VAL A 116 11.61 23.11 -15.56
N TRP A 117 12.56 22.19 -15.74
CA TRP A 117 13.04 21.31 -14.68
C TRP A 117 13.59 22.09 -13.48
N ASP A 118 14.48 23.06 -13.73
CA ASP A 118 15.08 23.89 -12.71
C ASP A 118 14.00 24.73 -11.98
N LYS A 119 13.04 25.31 -12.72
CA LYS A 119 11.92 26.04 -12.11
C LYS A 119 11.02 25.15 -11.23
N LEU A 120 10.77 23.91 -11.63
CA LEU A 120 10.03 22.94 -10.81
C LEU A 120 10.82 22.54 -9.57
N LYS A 121 12.13 22.35 -9.72
CA LYS A 121 13.05 22.09 -8.60
C LYS A 121 13.03 23.23 -7.60
N ASP A 122 13.26 24.46 -8.03
CA ASP A 122 13.30 25.63 -7.15
C ASP A 122 11.98 25.85 -6.41
N ARG A 123 10.84 25.53 -7.06
CA ARG A 123 9.50 25.73 -6.48
C ARG A 123 9.08 24.62 -5.51
N PHE A 124 9.42 23.36 -5.81
CA PHE A 124 8.85 22.20 -5.11
C PHE A 124 9.87 21.32 -4.38
N ALA A 125 11.17 21.53 -4.60
CA ALA A 125 12.18 20.96 -3.73
C ALA A 125 12.10 21.68 -2.38
N GLN A 126 11.28 21.13 -1.47
CA GLN A 126 11.25 21.60 -0.10
C GLN A 126 12.61 21.37 0.56
N PRO A 127 13.01 22.23 1.52
CA PRO A 127 14.16 21.92 2.35
C PRO A 127 13.91 20.59 3.06
N ASP A 128 14.85 19.66 2.93
CA ASP A 128 14.73 18.29 3.42
C ASP A 128 14.20 18.25 4.87
N ASN A 129 14.69 19.15 5.73
CA ASN A 129 14.32 19.18 7.15
C ASN A 129 12.85 19.52 7.44
N ALA A 130 12.21 20.42 6.67
CA ALA A 130 10.80 20.78 6.90
C ALA A 130 9.88 19.61 6.50
N ARG A 131 10.19 18.95 5.39
CA ARG A 131 9.47 17.76 4.94
C ARG A 131 9.70 16.59 5.88
N ILE A 132 10.94 16.36 6.34
CA ILE A 132 11.24 15.36 7.36
C ILE A 132 10.42 15.63 8.63
N TYR A 133 10.33 16.87 9.11
CA TYR A 133 9.52 17.19 10.28
C TYR A 133 8.04 16.84 10.08
N GLN A 134 7.47 17.20 8.93
CA GLN A 134 6.08 16.85 8.60
C GLN A 134 5.87 15.33 8.55
N LEU A 135 6.79 14.59 7.91
CA LEU A 135 6.73 13.14 7.81
C LEU A 135 6.90 12.47 9.17
N GLN A 136 7.78 12.98 10.04
CA GLN A 136 7.96 12.50 11.41
C GLN A 136 6.69 12.72 12.26
N HIS A 137 6.05 13.88 12.12
CA HIS A 137 4.76 14.14 12.76
C HIS A 137 3.69 13.18 12.24
N GLN A 138 3.58 13.02 10.92
CA GLN A 138 2.63 12.10 10.30
C GLN A 138 2.86 10.68 10.81
N LEU A 139 4.11 10.20 10.81
CA LEU A 139 4.52 8.92 11.35
C LEU A 139 4.05 8.77 12.80
N GLY A 140 4.29 9.78 13.64
CA GLY A 140 3.83 9.85 15.03
C GLY A 140 2.32 9.63 15.20
N THR A 141 1.52 10.18 14.29
CA THR A 141 0.05 10.17 14.36
C THR A 141 -0.63 8.98 13.69
N ILE A 142 0.07 8.22 12.83
CA ILE A 142 -0.52 7.09 12.12
C ILE A 142 -0.92 5.99 13.11
N MET A 143 -2.19 5.58 13.03
CA MET A 143 -2.85 4.55 13.83
C MET A 143 -3.72 3.70 12.90
N GLN A 144 -3.90 2.41 13.22
CA GLN A 144 -4.70 1.49 12.43
C GLN A 144 -6.16 1.94 12.32
N GLY A 145 -6.78 2.35 13.43
CA GLY A 145 -8.18 2.77 13.45
C GLY A 145 -9.11 1.67 12.93
N THR A 146 -9.94 1.97 11.93
CA THR A 146 -10.85 0.97 11.33
C THR A 146 -10.26 0.25 10.12
N GLN A 147 -9.01 0.51 9.76
CA GLN A 147 -8.36 -0.05 8.57
C GLN A 147 -7.88 -1.48 8.82
N SER A 148 -7.75 -2.26 7.74
CA SER A 148 -7.08 -3.56 7.80
C SER A 148 -5.61 -3.39 8.19
N VAL A 149 -4.99 -4.45 8.73
CA VAL A 149 -3.55 -4.44 9.06
C VAL A 149 -2.70 -4.12 7.82
N ASN A 150 -3.11 -4.60 6.65
CA ASN A 150 -2.40 -4.36 5.38
C ASN A 150 -2.46 -2.89 4.91
N GLU A 151 -3.63 -2.25 4.97
CA GLU A 151 -3.78 -0.84 4.60
C GLU A 151 -2.97 0.07 5.54
N TYR A 152 -3.06 -0.19 6.85
CA TYR A 152 -2.29 0.51 7.86
C TYR A 152 -0.78 0.36 7.63
N PHE A 153 -0.29 -0.87 7.43
CA PHE A 153 1.11 -1.13 7.16
C PHE A 153 1.59 -0.42 5.89
N THR A 154 0.78 -0.43 4.83
CA THR A 154 1.10 0.24 3.56
C THR A 154 1.26 1.75 3.75
N GLN A 155 0.38 2.39 4.52
CA GLN A 155 0.46 3.82 4.83
C GLN A 155 1.68 4.15 5.69
N LEU A 156 1.96 3.35 6.71
CA LEU A 156 3.16 3.48 7.54
C LEU A 156 4.43 3.39 6.68
N ASN A 157 4.53 2.33 5.87
CA ASN A 157 5.71 2.05 5.07
C ASN A 157 5.96 3.15 4.03
N ALA A 158 4.90 3.69 3.42
CA ALA A 158 5.03 4.82 2.49
C ALA A 158 5.70 6.05 3.13
N VAL A 159 5.32 6.40 4.37
CA VAL A 159 5.93 7.53 5.10
C VAL A 159 7.38 7.23 5.46
N TRP A 160 7.69 6.00 5.87
CA TRP A 160 9.06 5.59 6.19
C TRP A 160 9.99 5.64 4.99
N GLU A 161 9.59 5.05 3.87
CA GLU A 161 10.36 5.10 2.62
C GLU A 161 10.63 6.55 2.20
N GLU A 162 9.65 7.44 2.37
CA GLU A 162 9.84 8.85 2.10
C GLU A 162 10.88 9.48 3.05
N ILE A 163 10.84 9.20 4.36
CA ILE A 163 11.86 9.68 5.31
C ILE A 163 13.25 9.14 4.96
N HIS A 164 13.35 7.86 4.59
CA HIS A 164 14.62 7.23 4.23
C HIS A 164 15.25 7.87 2.98
N ASN A 165 14.41 8.35 2.06
CA ASN A 165 14.86 9.08 0.89
C ASN A 165 15.53 10.42 1.22
N TYR A 166 15.11 11.09 2.29
CA TYR A 166 15.73 12.33 2.79
C TYR A 166 16.89 12.06 3.79
N ARG A 167 16.88 10.90 4.46
CA ARG A 167 17.92 10.49 5.42
C ARG A 167 18.42 9.08 5.08
N PRO A 168 19.23 8.92 4.02
CA PRO A 168 19.80 7.64 3.70
C PRO A 168 20.70 7.17 4.85
N SER A 169 20.78 5.85 5.05
CA SER A 169 21.66 5.28 6.05
C SER A 169 23.11 5.74 5.81
N PRO A 170 23.85 6.10 6.87
CA PRO A 170 25.24 6.48 6.72
C PRO A 170 26.04 5.28 6.21
N ASN A 171 26.81 5.49 5.14
CA ASN A 171 27.78 4.51 4.64
C ASN A 171 29.16 4.82 5.22
N CYS A 172 29.96 3.80 5.58
CA CYS A 172 31.35 4.06 5.92
C CYS A 172 32.11 4.49 4.67
N SER A 173 32.66 5.70 4.67
CA SER A 173 33.57 6.17 3.62
C SER A 173 34.92 5.46 3.63
N CYS A 174 35.20 4.67 4.68
CA CYS A 174 36.47 4.02 4.90
C CYS A 174 36.71 2.77 4.02
N GLY A 175 35.67 2.18 3.41
CA GLY A 175 35.75 0.96 2.58
C GLY A 175 36.26 -0.32 3.27
N LEU A 176 36.74 -0.20 4.51
CA LEU A 176 37.49 -1.21 5.27
C LEU A 176 37.00 -1.36 6.72
N CYS A 177 35.84 -0.79 7.12
CA CYS A 177 35.35 -1.04 8.48
C CYS A 177 34.95 -2.50 8.61
N THR A 178 35.67 -3.20 9.48
CA THR A 178 35.29 -4.49 10.03
C THR A 178 34.47 -4.32 11.33
N CYS A 179 34.09 -3.09 11.65
CA CYS A 179 33.36 -2.75 12.86
C CYS A 179 31.85 -2.97 12.68
N ASP A 180 31.22 -3.73 13.57
CA ASP A 180 29.76 -3.97 13.56
C ASP A 180 28.92 -2.75 13.97
N ALA A 181 29.55 -1.59 14.21
CA ALA A 181 28.87 -0.38 14.67
C ALA A 181 27.76 0.08 13.70
N LEU A 182 27.99 0.00 12.38
CA LEU A 182 26.96 0.34 11.37
C LEU A 182 25.82 -0.68 11.37
N GLY A 183 26.14 -1.96 11.57
CA GLY A 183 25.15 -3.04 11.72
C GLY A 183 24.26 -2.80 12.94
N SER A 184 24.84 -2.48 14.09
CA SER A 184 24.10 -2.17 15.31
C SER A 184 23.18 -0.94 15.18
N VAL A 185 23.57 0.06 14.38
CA VAL A 185 22.69 1.21 14.08
C VAL A 185 21.49 0.77 13.24
N GLY A 186 21.72 -0.07 12.22
CA GLY A 186 20.64 -0.63 11.39
C GLY A 186 19.66 -1.51 12.20
N GLU A 187 20.18 -2.36 13.09
CA GLU A 187 19.35 -3.20 13.97
C GLU A 187 18.47 -2.37 14.92
N ARG A 188 19.02 -1.31 15.53
CA ARG A 188 18.25 -0.38 16.36
C ARG A 188 17.15 0.30 15.56
N GLN A 189 17.48 0.78 14.36
CA GLN A 189 16.52 1.45 13.50
C GLN A 189 15.39 0.51 13.07
N GLN A 190 15.71 -0.75 12.76
CA GLN A 190 14.72 -1.78 12.45
C GLN A 190 13.82 -2.08 13.66
N THR A 191 14.40 -2.13 14.86
CA THR A 191 13.67 -2.31 16.11
C THR A 191 12.69 -1.16 16.36
N ASP A 192 13.12 0.08 16.16
CA ASP A 192 12.26 1.27 16.28
C ASP A 192 11.08 1.22 15.30
N TYR A 193 11.30 0.73 14.07
CA TYR A 193 10.22 0.54 13.09
C TYR A 193 9.21 -0.52 13.52
N VAL A 194 9.68 -1.64 14.06
CA VAL A 194 8.81 -2.69 14.62
C VAL A 194 7.98 -2.12 15.76
N PHE A 195 8.60 -1.42 16.71
CA PHE A 195 7.88 -0.80 17.82
C PHE A 195 6.83 0.20 17.35
N LYS A 196 7.19 1.06 16.40
CA LYS A 196 6.23 2.05 15.90
C LYS A 196 5.06 1.40 15.15
N PHE A 197 5.31 0.35 14.36
CA PHE A 197 4.26 -0.46 13.75
C PHE A 197 3.32 -1.04 14.81
N LEU A 198 3.88 -1.70 15.82
CA LEU A 198 3.12 -2.34 16.90
C LEU A 198 2.34 -1.36 17.79
N MET A 199 2.90 -0.17 18.05
CA MET A 199 2.25 0.87 18.85
C MET A 199 1.00 1.43 18.17
N GLY A 200 0.97 1.48 16.84
CA GLY A 200 -0.18 1.99 16.11
C GLY A 200 -1.25 0.94 15.79
N LEU A 201 -1.04 -0.33 16.14
CA LEU A 201 -2.07 -1.37 16.02
C LEU A 201 -3.19 -1.17 17.04
N ASN A 202 -4.39 -1.63 16.69
CA ASN A 202 -5.53 -1.63 17.61
C ASN A 202 -5.30 -2.55 18.81
N GLU A 203 -5.99 -2.22 19.93
CA GLU A 203 -5.95 -3.00 21.18
C GLU A 203 -6.34 -4.46 21.01
N THR A 204 -7.12 -4.77 19.97
CA THR A 204 -7.47 -6.15 19.62
C THR A 204 -6.21 -6.99 19.42
N TYR A 205 -5.12 -6.43 18.89
CA TYR A 205 -3.86 -7.11 18.61
C TYR A 205 -2.88 -7.14 19.80
N ASP A 206 -3.29 -6.75 21.01
CA ASP A 206 -2.42 -6.70 22.19
C ASP A 206 -1.70 -8.01 22.51
N GLY A 207 -2.38 -9.15 22.30
CA GLY A 207 -1.80 -10.48 22.51
C GLY A 207 -0.61 -10.76 21.59
N ILE A 208 -0.77 -10.54 20.28
CA ILE A 208 0.33 -10.75 19.31
C ILE A 208 1.42 -9.68 19.46
N ARG A 209 1.05 -8.45 19.85
CA ARG A 209 1.99 -7.39 20.18
C ARG A 209 2.93 -7.81 21.32
N GLY A 210 2.37 -8.31 22.43
CA GLY A 210 3.17 -8.80 23.56
C GLY A 210 4.09 -9.96 23.17
N GLN A 211 3.58 -10.90 22.37
CA GLN A 211 4.39 -12.03 21.89
C GLN A 211 5.59 -11.55 21.05
N ILE A 212 5.37 -10.63 20.10
CA ILE A 212 6.43 -10.09 19.25
C ILE A 212 7.49 -9.35 20.07
N ILE A 213 7.08 -8.54 21.04
CA ILE A 213 8.00 -7.76 21.89
C ILE A 213 8.95 -8.67 22.69
N ILE A 214 8.50 -9.85 23.09
CA ILE A 214 9.28 -10.79 23.92
C ILE A 214 10.21 -11.67 23.06
N MET A 215 10.05 -11.68 21.73
CA MET A 215 10.92 -12.47 20.84
C MET A 215 12.38 -12.00 20.93
N SER A 216 13.30 -12.95 21.08
CA SER A 216 14.75 -12.68 21.03
C SER A 216 15.43 -13.62 20.02
N PRO A 217 16.04 -13.10 18.94
CA PRO A 217 16.15 -11.68 18.60
C PRO A 217 14.84 -11.07 18.08
N MET A 218 14.72 -9.73 18.18
CA MET A 218 13.58 -8.98 17.65
C MET A 218 13.40 -9.29 16.16
N PRO A 219 12.17 -9.62 15.69
CA PRO A 219 11.95 -9.92 14.28
C PRO A 219 12.13 -8.68 13.40
N SER A 220 12.38 -8.90 12.11
CA SER A 220 12.30 -7.83 11.12
C SER A 220 10.88 -7.26 11.02
N LEU A 221 10.76 -6.04 10.51
CA LEU A 221 9.46 -5.40 10.25
C LEU A 221 8.55 -6.29 9.40
N ASP A 222 9.06 -6.89 8.32
CA ASP A 222 8.29 -7.79 7.45
C ASP A 222 7.80 -9.05 8.16
N LYS A 223 8.63 -9.60 9.05
CA LYS A 223 8.27 -10.77 9.86
C LYS A 223 7.21 -10.40 10.90
N ALA A 224 7.36 -9.26 11.57
CA ALA A 224 6.36 -8.75 12.50
C ALA A 224 5.01 -8.49 11.79
N PHE A 225 5.03 -7.85 10.62
CA PHE A 225 3.85 -7.66 9.78
C PHE A 225 3.19 -8.99 9.40
N SER A 226 3.97 -9.98 8.96
CA SER A 226 3.47 -11.31 8.59
C SER A 226 2.79 -12.04 9.75
N LEU A 227 3.34 -11.93 10.96
CA LEU A 227 2.76 -12.50 12.18
C LEU A 227 1.41 -11.85 12.54
N VAL A 228 1.33 -10.52 12.46
CA VAL A 228 0.08 -9.79 12.73
C VAL A 228 -0.97 -10.08 11.65
N LEU A 229 -0.57 -10.17 10.38
CA LEU A 229 -1.48 -10.54 9.28
C LEU A 229 -2.00 -11.98 9.40
N GLN A 230 -1.18 -12.89 9.92
CA GLN A 230 -1.62 -14.25 10.26
C GLN A 230 -2.67 -14.23 11.38
N GLU A 231 -2.45 -13.43 12.43
CA GLU A 231 -3.40 -13.25 13.53
C GLU A 231 -4.73 -12.64 13.03
N GLU A 232 -4.69 -11.64 12.14
CA GLU A 232 -5.89 -11.04 11.52
C GLU A 232 -6.72 -12.10 10.77
N ARG A 233 -6.08 -12.94 9.94
CA ARG A 233 -6.76 -14.04 9.23
C ARG A 233 -7.34 -15.08 10.19
N GLN A 234 -6.62 -15.45 11.25
CA GLN A 234 -7.13 -16.40 12.24
C GLN A 234 -8.35 -15.85 12.98
N ARG A 235 -8.37 -14.55 13.30
CA ARG A 235 -9.51 -13.90 13.93
C ARG A 235 -10.71 -13.84 13.02
N GLN A 236 -10.53 -13.47 11.75
CA GLN A 236 -11.60 -13.50 10.76
C GLN A 236 -12.19 -14.90 10.60
N ALA A 237 -11.34 -15.94 10.58
CA ALA A 237 -11.80 -17.33 10.55
C ALA A 237 -12.57 -17.73 11.82
N ARG A 238 -12.11 -17.32 13.01
CA ARG A 238 -12.84 -17.58 14.28
C ARG A 238 -14.18 -16.87 14.33
N VAL A 239 -14.26 -15.64 13.85
CA VAL A 239 -15.52 -14.88 13.72
C VAL A 239 -16.47 -15.55 12.71
N ALA A 240 -15.94 -16.11 11.61
CA ALA A 240 -16.74 -16.86 10.64
C ALA A 240 -17.24 -18.22 11.15
N ILE A 241 -16.54 -18.82 12.14
CA ILE A 241 -16.91 -20.09 12.76
C ILE A 241 -17.91 -19.89 13.92
N LEU A 242 -18.01 -18.68 14.49
CA LEU A 242 -19.14 -18.37 15.37
C LEU A 242 -20.42 -18.48 14.52
N PRO A 243 -21.32 -19.43 14.83
CA PRO A 243 -22.66 -19.33 14.29
C PRO A 243 -23.21 -17.97 14.75
N ALA A 244 -24.20 -17.44 14.04
CA ALA A 244 -25.07 -16.38 14.54
C ALA A 244 -25.85 -16.86 15.79
N ALA A 245 -25.14 -17.26 16.85
CA ALA A 245 -25.65 -17.89 18.06
C ALA A 245 -26.04 -16.86 19.12
N GLU A 246 -26.18 -15.59 18.74
CA GLU A 246 -26.80 -14.57 19.58
C GLU A 246 -27.91 -13.79 18.85
N SER A 247 -28.50 -14.38 17.80
CA SER A 247 -29.78 -13.88 17.25
C SER A 247 -30.84 -14.97 17.01
N CYS A 248 -30.61 -16.19 17.51
CA CYS A 248 -31.57 -17.29 17.47
C CYS A 248 -31.99 -17.75 18.87
N ALA A 249 -32.35 -16.83 19.76
CA ALA A 249 -33.08 -17.16 20.99
C ALA A 249 -34.60 -17.36 20.76
N LEU A 250 -35.09 -17.25 19.52
CA LEU A 250 -36.52 -17.35 19.20
C LEU A 250 -36.80 -18.12 17.89
N ALA A 251 -36.24 -19.31 17.68
CA ALA A 251 -36.77 -20.24 16.68
C ALA A 251 -36.13 -21.65 16.78
N ALA A 252 -36.38 -22.38 17.86
CA ALA A 252 -36.13 -23.83 17.86
C ALA A 252 -37.08 -24.57 18.82
N SER A 253 -38.36 -24.65 18.45
CA SER A 253 -39.17 -25.82 18.78
C SER A 253 -40.41 -25.87 17.88
N HIS A 254 -40.22 -26.09 16.59
CA HIS A 254 -41.30 -26.59 15.75
C HIS A 254 -40.79 -27.75 14.87
N ASN A 255 -40.99 -28.95 15.42
CA ASN A 255 -41.13 -30.26 14.78
C ASN A 255 -40.23 -31.34 15.39
N GLN A 256 -40.55 -31.71 16.63
CA GLN A 256 -40.55 -33.12 16.99
C GLN A 256 -41.98 -33.53 17.33
N THR A 257 -42.63 -34.17 16.37
CA THR A 257 -43.75 -35.06 16.61
C THR A 257 -43.24 -36.25 17.44
N LYS A 258 -43.23 -36.10 18.76
CA LYS A 258 -43.33 -37.23 19.70
C LYS A 258 -44.58 -37.03 20.53
N LYS A 259 -45.58 -37.88 20.25
CA LYS A 259 -46.77 -38.10 21.07
C LYS A 259 -46.36 -38.12 22.54
N LYS A 260 -46.75 -37.09 23.31
CA LYS A 260 -46.71 -37.11 24.76
C LYS A 260 -48.01 -37.78 25.21
N ASP A 261 -47.89 -38.98 25.76
CA ASP A 261 -49.00 -39.76 26.27
C ASP A 261 -49.86 -38.92 27.23
N LYS A 262 -51.17 -38.92 26.98
CA LYS A 262 -52.20 -38.20 27.72
C LYS A 262 -52.55 -38.88 29.07
N SER A 263 -51.66 -39.70 29.61
CA SER A 263 -51.90 -40.50 30.81
C SER A 263 -51.56 -39.79 32.12
N ASP A 264 -50.82 -38.67 32.09
CA ASP A 264 -50.24 -38.07 33.31
C ASP A 264 -50.89 -36.77 33.80
N LEU A 265 -51.95 -36.29 33.14
CA LEU A 265 -52.69 -35.11 33.60
C LEU A 265 -53.85 -35.50 34.52
N THR A 266 -53.66 -35.42 35.84
CA THR A 266 -54.73 -35.61 36.82
C THR A 266 -55.47 -34.31 37.13
N CYS A 267 -56.80 -34.37 37.10
CA CYS A 267 -57.63 -33.21 37.39
C CYS A 267 -57.71 -32.96 38.90
N TYR A 268 -57.17 -31.83 39.35
CA TYR A 268 -57.18 -31.41 40.77
C TYR A 268 -58.58 -31.38 41.42
N ASN A 269 -59.66 -31.26 40.65
CA ASN A 269 -61.02 -31.17 41.19
C ASN A 269 -61.78 -32.50 41.26
N CYS A 270 -61.47 -33.49 40.42
CA CYS A 270 -62.19 -34.76 40.40
C CYS A 270 -61.29 -36.00 40.57
N GLY A 271 -59.97 -35.79 40.64
CA GLY A 271 -58.95 -36.82 40.82
C GLY A 271 -58.73 -37.73 39.60
N LYS A 272 -59.49 -37.58 38.51
CA LYS A 272 -59.36 -38.44 37.33
C LYS A 272 -58.27 -37.96 36.38
N ALA A 273 -57.51 -38.91 35.83
CA ALA A 273 -56.47 -38.65 34.83
C ALA A 273 -57.07 -38.28 33.46
N GLY A 274 -56.27 -37.63 32.61
CA GLY A 274 -56.57 -37.24 31.24
C GLY A 274 -57.10 -35.80 31.03
N HIS A 275 -57.30 -34.98 32.08
CA HIS A 275 -57.77 -33.60 31.92
C HIS A 275 -57.38 -32.67 33.08
N THR A 276 -57.40 -31.35 32.86
CA THR A 276 -57.18 -30.32 33.90
C THR A 276 -58.50 -29.80 34.46
N LYS A 277 -58.44 -29.06 35.59
CA LYS A 277 -59.61 -28.48 36.28
C LYS A 277 -60.52 -27.70 35.35
N ASP A 278 -59.94 -26.97 34.40
CA ASP A 278 -60.65 -26.09 33.46
C ASP A 278 -61.48 -26.86 32.42
N LYS A 279 -61.24 -28.16 32.27
CA LYS A 279 -61.99 -29.07 31.38
C LYS A 279 -62.73 -30.16 32.16
N CYS A 280 -62.94 -29.96 33.46
CA CYS A 280 -63.60 -30.94 34.31
C CYS A 280 -65.11 -30.91 34.08
N TYR A 281 -65.67 -32.00 33.57
CA TYR A 281 -67.11 -32.13 33.33
C TYR A 281 -67.96 -32.04 34.63
N ARG A 282 -67.36 -32.29 35.80
CA ARG A 282 -68.03 -32.04 37.09
C ARG A 282 -68.20 -30.55 37.42
N LEU A 283 -67.40 -29.67 36.81
CA LEU A 283 -67.50 -28.21 36.99
C LEU A 283 -68.25 -27.55 35.85
N ILE A 284 -68.02 -28.00 34.61
CA ILE A 284 -68.61 -27.40 33.41
C ILE A 284 -70.03 -27.92 33.14
N GLY A 285 -70.40 -29.05 33.75
CA GLY A 285 -71.64 -29.76 33.47
C GLY A 285 -71.45 -30.81 32.38
N PHE A 286 -72.26 -31.85 32.44
CA PHE A 286 -72.25 -32.93 31.45
C PHE A 286 -73.20 -32.55 30.29
N LEU A 287 -72.78 -32.85 29.06
CA LEU A 287 -73.64 -32.70 27.88
C LEU A 287 -74.84 -33.68 27.98
N PRO A 288 -75.99 -33.38 27.36
CA PRO A 288 -77.23 -34.15 27.53
C PRO A 288 -77.11 -35.66 27.26
N ASP A 289 -76.19 -36.08 26.39
CA ASP A 289 -75.99 -37.48 26.00
C ASP A 289 -74.85 -38.19 26.77
N PHE A 290 -74.40 -37.65 27.90
CA PHE A 290 -73.27 -38.23 28.64
C PHE A 290 -73.66 -39.50 29.40
N LYS A 291 -73.22 -40.66 28.89
CA LYS A 291 -73.43 -41.97 29.53
C LYS A 291 -72.49 -42.16 30.72
N HIS A 292 -73.03 -42.22 31.93
CA HIS A 292 -72.26 -42.56 33.13
C HIS A 292 -71.98 -44.06 33.18
N HIS A 293 -70.71 -44.46 32.99
CA HIS A 293 -70.27 -45.79 33.38
C HIS A 293 -69.86 -45.78 34.86
N SER A 294 -70.64 -46.46 35.70
CA SER A 294 -70.31 -46.75 37.09
C SER A 294 -69.41 -47.98 37.16
N SER A 295 -68.24 -47.84 37.77
CA SER A 295 -67.42 -48.97 38.22
C SER A 295 -67.35 -48.91 39.74
N ALA A 296 -67.87 -49.96 40.38
CA ALA A 296 -67.66 -50.28 41.80
C ALA A 296 -66.19 -50.61 42.07
#